data_AF-A0A933GB11-F1
#
_entry.id   AF-A0A933GB11-F1
#
_cell.length_a   1.000
_cell.length_b   1.000
_cell.length_c   1.000
_cell.angle_alpha   90.00
_cell.angle_beta   90.00
_cell.angle_gamma   90.00
#
_symmetry.space_group_name_H-M   'P 1'
#
loop_
_entity.id
_entity.type
_entity.pdbx_description
1 polymer ?
#
loop_
_entity_poly.entity_id
_entity_poly.type
_entity_poly.pdbx_seq_one_letter_code
_entity_poly.pdbx_strand_id
1 'polypeptide(L)'
;MQKSVYEAYAGGGPGSVVDPAMLAFVKCHVTSPLTWDVLHYLAEHEGQPIGTDEIARQLHKPVTDVQRVMLELADAGVLQELASRNGAGPSYRLPPEEPSSVVLRRLMEASRRSQDLRSIVAAHLLRATHTNGKLA
;
A
#
# COMPACT_ATOMS: atom_id res chain seq x y z
N MET A 1 -17.05 -1.11 -28.89
CA MET A 1 -15.59 -0.87 -28.92
C MET A 1 -15.25 0.19 -27.89
N GLN A 2 -14.95 -0.22 -26.66
CA GLN A 2 -14.49 0.67 -25.59
C GLN A 2 -13.01 0.98 -25.84
N LYS A 3 -12.70 2.22 -26.27
CA LYS A 3 -11.32 2.71 -26.25
C LYS A 3 -10.91 2.92 -24.80
N SER A 4 -9.88 2.20 -24.41
CA SER A 4 -9.33 2.11 -23.07
C SER A 4 -8.89 3.48 -22.55
N VAL A 5 -9.46 3.91 -21.44
CA VAL A 5 -9.09 5.13 -20.68
C VAL A 5 -7.63 5.06 -20.18
N TYR A 6 -6.94 3.94 -20.36
CA TYR A 6 -5.58 3.69 -19.87
C TYR A 6 -4.45 4.18 -20.79
N GLU A 7 -4.71 4.59 -22.03
CA GLU A 7 -3.66 5.07 -22.95
C GLU A 7 -3.18 6.51 -22.69
N ALA A 8 -3.89 7.29 -21.86
CA ALA A 8 -3.52 8.68 -21.57
C ALA A 8 -2.38 8.85 -20.55
N TYR A 9 -1.91 7.78 -19.91
CA TYR A 9 -0.93 7.85 -18.81
C TYR A 9 0.48 7.35 -19.17
N ALA A 10 0.74 7.02 -20.44
CA ALA A 10 2.01 6.41 -20.88
C ALA A 10 3.08 7.42 -21.38
N GLY A 11 2.86 8.73 -21.25
CA GLY A 11 3.74 9.77 -21.80
C GLY A 11 4.45 10.62 -20.75
N GLY A 12 5.52 10.11 -20.13
CA GLY A 12 6.36 10.88 -19.20
C GLY A 12 7.44 11.68 -19.93
N GLY A 13 7.20 12.97 -20.16
CA GLY A 13 8.19 14.00 -20.50
C GLY A 13 8.52 14.91 -19.29
N PRO A 14 9.58 15.76 -19.36
CA PRO A 14 10.30 16.26 -18.19
C PRO A 14 9.56 17.40 -17.48
N GLY A 15 8.98 17.08 -16.32
CA GLY A 15 8.28 18.01 -15.43
C GLY A 15 7.36 17.26 -14.47
N SER A 16 7.88 16.20 -13.83
CA SER A 16 7.13 15.06 -13.30
C SER A 16 5.97 15.48 -12.38
N VAL A 17 4.78 15.60 -12.96
CA VAL A 17 3.54 15.68 -12.21
C VAL A 17 3.30 14.27 -11.70
N VAL A 18 3.63 14.04 -10.42
CA VAL A 18 3.29 12.78 -9.76
C VAL A 18 1.79 12.55 -9.92
N ASP A 19 1.41 11.33 -10.33
CA ASP A 19 0.02 10.94 -10.54
C ASP A 19 -0.84 11.31 -9.31
N PRO A 20 -1.89 12.14 -9.47
CA PRO A 20 -2.76 12.54 -8.38
C PRO A 20 -3.40 11.34 -7.65
N ALA A 21 -3.66 10.24 -8.35
CA ALA A 21 -4.22 9.03 -7.74
C ALA A 21 -3.21 8.39 -6.76
N MET A 22 -1.92 8.37 -7.12
CA MET A 22 -0.86 7.89 -6.22
C MET A 22 -0.73 8.79 -4.99
N LEU A 23 -0.79 10.11 -5.16
CA LEU A 23 -0.72 11.05 -4.05
C LEU A 23 -1.93 10.91 -3.11
N ALA A 24 -3.13 10.72 -3.67
CA ALA A 24 -4.33 10.48 -2.88
C ALA A 24 -4.21 9.16 -2.10
N PHE A 25 -3.75 8.10 -2.75
CA PHE A 25 -3.52 6.81 -2.10
C PHE A 25 -2.54 6.91 -0.93
N VAL A 26 -1.40 7.59 -1.13
CA VAL A 26 -0.41 7.83 -0.07
C VAL A 26 -1.06 8.56 1.11
N LYS A 27 -1.80 9.64 0.85
CA LYS A 27 -2.43 10.43 1.91
C LYS A 27 -3.50 9.67 2.68
N CYS A 28 -4.27 8.80 2.02
CA CYS A 28 -5.36 8.08 2.64
C CYS A 28 -4.91 6.81 3.37
N HIS A 29 -3.91 6.10 2.83
CA HIS A 29 -3.59 4.74 3.28
C HIS A 29 -2.17 4.59 3.81
N VAL A 30 -1.23 5.48 3.49
CA VAL A 30 0.17 5.38 3.96
C VAL A 30 0.35 6.23 5.21
N THR A 31 -0.30 5.80 6.30
CA THR A 31 -0.41 6.55 7.56
C THR A 31 0.77 6.35 8.51
N SER A 32 1.54 5.28 8.32
CA SER A 32 2.71 4.96 9.15
C SER A 32 3.81 4.25 8.33
N PRO A 33 5.07 4.26 8.79
CA PRO A 33 6.13 3.50 8.16
C PRO A 33 5.81 2.00 8.08
N LEU A 34 5.14 1.46 9.10
CA LEU A 34 4.72 0.05 9.09
C LEU A 34 3.68 -0.22 7.99
N THR A 35 2.72 0.70 7.81
CA THR A 35 1.73 0.57 6.73
C THR A 35 2.40 0.60 5.36
N TRP A 36 3.40 1.46 5.18
CA TRP A 36 4.22 1.48 3.97
C TRP A 36 4.94 0.15 3.73
N ASP A 37 5.62 -0.39 4.75
CA ASP A 37 6.36 -1.66 4.66
C ASP A 37 5.43 -2.83 4.31
N VAL A 38 4.25 -2.91 4.94
CA VAL A 38 3.22 -3.92 4.67
C VAL A 38 2.72 -3.82 3.23
N LEU A 39 2.35 -2.61 2.78
CA LEU A 39 1.87 -2.39 1.41
C LEU A 39 2.94 -2.71 0.36
N HIS A 40 4.20 -2.38 0.62
CA HIS A 40 5.32 -2.73 -0.24
C HIS A 40 5.49 -4.25 -0.33
N TYR A 41 5.47 -4.94 0.80
CA TYR A 41 5.59 -6.39 0.85
C TYR A 41 4.45 -7.08 0.08
N LEU A 42 3.20 -6.63 0.28
CA LEU A 42 2.03 -7.18 -0.42
C LEU A 42 2.09 -6.94 -1.93
N ALA A 43 2.57 -5.76 -2.36
CA ALA A 43 2.74 -5.45 -3.78
C ALA A 43 3.79 -6.33 -4.47
N GLU A 44 4.81 -6.81 -3.74
CA GLU A 44 5.80 -7.75 -4.25
C GLU A 44 5.26 -9.19 -4.38
N HIS A 45 4.19 -9.52 -3.66
CA HIS A 45 3.58 -10.84 -3.61
C HIS A 45 2.15 -10.81 -4.15
N GLU A 46 1.92 -10.01 -5.20
CA GLU A 46 0.60 -9.70 -5.76
C GLU A 46 -0.27 -10.96 -5.96
N GLY A 47 -1.52 -10.86 -5.50
CA GLY A 47 -2.55 -11.89 -5.69
C GLY A 47 -2.44 -13.12 -4.77
N GLN A 48 -1.32 -13.29 -4.05
CA GLN A 48 -1.17 -14.37 -3.09
C GLN A 48 -1.93 -14.05 -1.79
N PRO A 49 -2.70 -15.01 -1.24
CA PRO A 49 -3.16 -14.95 0.14
C PRO A 49 -1.97 -15.05 1.10
N ILE A 50 -1.79 -14.04 1.95
CA ILE A 50 -0.68 -14.00 2.92
C ILE A 50 -1.25 -13.79 4.32
N GLY A 51 -0.73 -14.56 5.28
CA GLY A 51 -1.10 -14.46 6.69
C GLY A 51 -0.33 -13.36 7.42
N THR A 52 -0.92 -12.82 8.49
CA THR A 52 -0.28 -11.79 9.34
C THR A 52 1.05 -12.27 9.95
N ASP A 53 1.13 -13.53 10.37
CA ASP A 53 2.34 -14.12 10.96
C ASP A 53 3.51 -14.18 9.98
N GLU A 54 3.22 -14.40 8.69
CA GLU A 54 4.23 -14.45 7.63
C GLU A 54 4.82 -13.07 7.39
N ILE A 55 3.95 -12.06 7.22
CA ILE A 55 4.37 -10.67 7.04
C ILE A 55 5.16 -10.18 8.26
N ALA A 56 4.67 -10.44 9.47
CA ALA A 56 5.34 -10.05 10.71
C ALA A 56 6.75 -10.63 10.82
N ARG A 57 6.92 -11.91 10.47
CA ARG A 57 8.21 -12.59 10.44
C ARG A 57 9.15 -11.96 9.42
N GLN A 58 8.65 -11.70 8.21
CA GLN A 58 9.46 -11.16 7.12
C GLN A 58 9.88 -9.70 7.35
N LEU A 59 9.02 -8.89 7.96
CA LEU A 59 9.32 -7.49 8.28
C LEU A 59 10.04 -7.33 9.63
N HIS A 60 10.24 -8.42 10.37
CA HIS A 60 10.75 -8.42 11.74
C HIS A 60 9.98 -7.46 12.66
N LYS A 61 8.65 -7.50 12.60
CA LYS A 61 7.73 -6.65 13.37
C LYS A 61 6.86 -7.48 14.32
N PRO A 62 6.32 -6.89 15.39
CA PRO A 62 5.33 -7.56 16.23
C PRO A 62 4.09 -7.95 15.41
N VAL A 63 3.63 -9.19 15.57
CA VAL A 63 2.44 -9.70 14.85
C VAL A 63 1.19 -8.86 15.14
N THR A 64 1.04 -8.36 16.37
CA THR A 64 -0.09 -7.53 16.78
C THR A 64 -0.14 -6.20 16.02
N ASP A 65 1.02 -5.60 15.73
CA ASP A 65 1.10 -4.36 14.98
C ASP A 65 0.79 -4.60 13.50
N VAL A 66 1.33 -5.67 12.92
CA VAL A 66 1.02 -6.06 11.54
C VAL A 66 -0.45 -6.41 11.39
N GLN A 67 -1.02 -7.19 12.31
CA GLN A 67 -2.43 -7.55 12.31
C GLN A 67 -3.33 -6.32 12.33
N ARG A 68 -3.04 -5.34 13.19
CA ARG A 68 -3.77 -4.08 13.24
C ARG A 68 -3.72 -3.35 11.88
N VAL A 69 -2.54 -3.21 11.28
CA VAL A 69 -2.39 -2.57 9.96
C VAL A 69 -3.17 -3.33 8.88
N MET A 70 -3.13 -4.66 8.87
CA MET A 70 -3.85 -5.48 7.90
C MET A 70 -5.37 -5.30 8.04
N LEU A 71 -5.88 -5.24 9.27
CA LEU A 71 -7.29 -4.97 9.55
C LEU A 71 -7.71 -3.56 9.09
N GLU A 72 -6.91 -2.53 9.41
CA GLU A 72 -7.16 -1.16 8.97
C GLU A 72 -7.20 -1.04 7.45
N LEU A 73 -6.29 -1.73 6.75
CA LEU A 73 -6.25 -1.75 5.28
C LEU A 73 -7.41 -2.55 4.68
N ALA A 74 -7.86 -3.62 5.32
CA ALA A 74 -9.03 -4.39 4.90
C ALA A 74 -10.33 -3.58 5.08
N ASP A 75 -10.49 -2.91 6.22
CA ASP A 75 -11.63 -2.03 6.51
C ASP A 75 -11.69 -0.85 5.52
N ALA A 76 -10.53 -0.31 5.14
CA ALA A 76 -10.41 0.72 4.11
C ALA A 76 -10.66 0.21 2.67
N GLY A 77 -10.92 -1.09 2.47
CA GLY A 77 -11.15 -1.70 1.16
C GLY A 77 -9.89 -1.81 0.29
N VAL A 78 -8.69 -1.68 0.88
CA VAL A 78 -7.43 -1.86 0.17
C VAL A 78 -7.09 -3.36 0.05
N LEU A 79 -7.41 -4.14 1.08
CA LEU A 79 -7.18 -5.58 1.12
C LEU A 79 -8.49 -6.36 1.15
N GLN A 80 -8.46 -7.55 0.56
CA GLN A 80 -9.51 -8.53 0.74
C GLN A 80 -9.12 -9.52 1.83
N GLU A 81 -9.91 -9.58 2.89
CA GLU A 81 -9.82 -10.65 3.89
C GLU A 81 -10.36 -11.96 3.32
N LEU A 82 -9.64 -13.05 3.57
CA LEU A 82 -9.96 -14.40 3.14
C LEU A 82 -10.09 -15.30 4.37
N ALA A 83 -11.22 -15.99 4.45
CA ALA A 83 -11.46 -16.96 5.51
C ALA A 83 -10.39 -18.05 5.49
N SER A 84 -9.80 -18.30 6.65
CA SER A 84 -8.85 -19.38 6.81
C SER A 84 -9.53 -20.74 6.72
N ARG A 85 -8.97 -21.64 5.91
CA ARG A 85 -9.47 -23.00 5.76
C ARG A 85 -9.04 -23.93 6.90
N ASN A 86 -8.01 -23.58 7.66
CA ASN A 86 -7.30 -24.52 8.55
C ASN A 86 -7.15 -24.02 10.00
N GLY A 87 -7.90 -23.01 10.42
CA GLY A 87 -7.80 -22.46 11.79
C GLY A 87 -6.53 -21.65 12.07
N ALA A 88 -5.62 -21.51 11.10
CA ALA A 88 -4.66 -20.41 11.07
C ALA A 88 -5.44 -19.08 10.97
N GLY A 89 -4.93 -17.95 11.43
CA GLY A 89 -5.67 -16.67 11.35
C GLY A 89 -6.11 -16.27 9.93
N PRO A 90 -6.91 -15.19 9.77
CA PRO A 90 -7.31 -14.71 8.46
C PRO A 90 -6.11 -14.43 7.56
N SER A 91 -6.24 -14.76 6.28
CA SER A 91 -5.27 -14.38 5.26
C SER A 91 -5.80 -13.20 4.48
N TYR A 92 -4.91 -12.41 3.90
CA TYR A 92 -5.28 -11.22 3.15
C TYR A 92 -4.60 -11.24 1.80
N ARG A 93 -5.22 -10.58 0.82
CA ARG A 93 -4.60 -10.35 -0.49
C ARG A 93 -4.94 -8.98 -1.01
N LEU A 94 -4.09 -8.46 -1.88
CA LEU A 94 -4.46 -7.37 -2.78
C LEU A 94 -5.43 -7.90 -3.83
N PRO A 95 -6.67 -7.39 -3.90
CA PRO A 95 -7.63 -7.82 -4.90
C PRO A 95 -7.20 -7.33 -6.30
N PRO A 96 -6.90 -8.22 -7.26
CA PRO A 96 -6.20 -7.86 -8.49
C PRO A 96 -6.98 -6.91 -9.41
N GLU A 97 -8.31 -6.95 -9.35
CA GLU A 97 -9.21 -6.16 -10.18
C GLU A 97 -9.59 -4.81 -9.55
N GLU A 98 -9.19 -4.55 -8.30
CA GLU A 98 -9.56 -3.31 -7.62
C GLU A 98 -8.65 -2.15 -8.05
N PRO A 99 -9.21 -0.94 -8.24
CA PRO A 99 -8.43 0.24 -8.58
C PRO A 99 -7.30 0.55 -7.58
N SER A 100 -7.51 0.28 -6.29
CA SER A 100 -6.52 0.46 -5.22
C SER A 100 -5.25 -0.37 -5.48
N SER A 101 -5.40 -1.62 -5.90
CA SER A 101 -4.28 -2.51 -6.25
C SER A 101 -3.52 -2.01 -7.48
N VAL A 102 -4.22 -1.48 -8.49
CA VAL A 102 -3.57 -0.88 -9.67
C VAL A 102 -2.75 0.34 -9.27
N VAL A 103 -3.31 1.24 -8.45
CA VAL A 103 -2.62 2.44 -7.98
C VAL A 103 -1.42 2.09 -7.12
N LEU A 104 -1.56 1.12 -6.20
CA LEU A 104 -0.47 0.66 -5.33
C LEU A 104 0.71 0.11 -6.15
N ARG A 105 0.46 -0.72 -7.16
CA ARG A 105 1.54 -1.25 -8.01
C ARG A 105 2.29 -0.16 -8.74
N ARG A 106 1.55 0.80 -9.31
CA ARG A 106 2.16 1.95 -9.99
C ARG A 106 2.95 2.81 -9.02
N LEU A 107 2.44 3.01 -7.80
CA LEU A 107 3.14 3.73 -6.74
C LEU A 107 4.45 3.02 -6.37
N MET A 108 4.44 1.70 -6.17
CA MET A 108 5.65 0.94 -5.84
C MET A 108 6.67 0.98 -6.97
N GLU A 109 6.22 0.77 -8.20
CA GLU A 109 7.07 0.85 -9.39
C GLU A 109 7.68 2.24 -9.59
N ALA A 110 6.87 3.29 -9.44
CA ALA A 110 7.33 4.67 -9.54
C ALA A 110 8.29 5.01 -8.40
N SER A 111 8.05 4.53 -7.19
CA SER A 111 8.90 4.80 -6.02
C SER A 111 10.29 4.18 -6.18
N ARG A 112 10.41 3.04 -6.86
CA ARG A 112 11.71 2.44 -7.20
C ARG A 112 12.53 3.29 -8.18
N ARG A 113 11.86 4.03 -9.08
CA ARG A 113 12.50 4.79 -10.16
C ARG A 113 12.63 6.30 -9.91
N SER A 114 11.84 6.85 -8.99
CA SER A 114 11.76 8.29 -8.74
C SER A 114 12.19 8.66 -7.32
N GLN A 115 13.30 9.41 -7.23
CA GLN A 115 13.75 9.98 -5.96
C GLN A 115 12.76 11.01 -5.41
N ASP A 116 12.11 11.78 -6.28
CA ASP A 116 11.14 12.79 -5.89
C ASP A 116 9.92 12.16 -5.21
N LEU A 117 9.40 11.07 -5.78
CA LEU A 117 8.29 10.33 -5.18
C LEU A 117 8.68 9.72 -3.83
N ARG A 118 9.87 9.11 -3.73
CA ARG A 118 10.37 8.61 -2.43
C ARG A 118 10.47 9.72 -1.40
N SER A 119 10.93 10.90 -1.80
CA SER A 119 11.05 12.07 -0.93
C SER A 119 9.68 12.58 -0.47
N ILE A 120 8.66 12.55 -1.35
CA ILE A 120 7.28 12.91 -1.00
C ILE A 120 6.70 11.91 0.01
N VAL A 121 6.85 10.61 -0.23
CA VAL A 121 6.37 9.57 0.70
C VAL A 121 7.06 9.69 2.05
N ALA A 122 8.39 9.84 2.07
CA ALA A 122 9.15 10.04 3.31
C ALA A 122 8.69 11.30 4.06
N ALA A 123 8.54 12.42 3.37
CA ALA A 123 8.05 13.66 3.97
C ALA A 123 6.61 13.55 4.50
N HIS A 124 5.75 12.75 3.86
CA HIS A 124 4.41 12.46 4.36
C HIS A 124 4.47 11.62 5.65
N LEU A 125 5.24 10.53 5.63
CA LEU A 125 5.42 9.65 6.79
C LEU A 125 6.00 10.38 8.00
N LEU A 126 7.00 11.25 7.80
CA LEU A 126 7.57 12.10 8.85
C LEU A 126 6.52 13.05 9.45
N ARG A 127 5.62 13.61 8.64
CA ARG A 127 4.55 14.48 9.16
C ARG A 127 3.50 13.69 9.92
N ALA A 128 3.11 12.52 9.43
CA ALA A 128 2.11 11.66 10.05
C ALA A 128 2.53 11.19 11.45
N THR A 129 3.82 10.90 11.65
CA THR A 129 4.36 10.56 12.97
C THR A 129 4.31 11.76 13.94
N HIS A 130 4.61 12.98 13.47
CA HIS A 130 4.52 14.19 14.29
C HIS A 130 3.09 14.57 14.69
N THR A 131 2.09 14.32 13.85
CA THR A 131 0.68 14.61 14.19
C THR A 131 0.10 13.64 15.21
N ASN A 132 0.46 12.36 15.12
CA ASN A 132 -0.04 11.35 16.07
C ASN A 132 0.59 11.47 17.47
N GLY A 133 1.74 12.12 17.60
CA GLY A 133 2.37 12.40 18.91
C GLY A 133 1.83 13.61 19.67
N LYS A 134 0.90 14.39 19.10
CA LYS A 134 0.33 15.61 19.72
C LYS A 134 -1.00 15.40 20.46
N LEU A 135 -1.49 14.16 20.54
CA LEU A 135 -2.75 13.80 21.21
C LEU A 135 -2.55 12.92 22.46
N ALA A 136 -1.33 12.89 23.02
CA ALA A 136 -1.04 12.20 24.28
C ALA A 136 -0.82 13.21 25.42
#